data_AF-A0A919QA28-F1
#
_entry.id   AF-A0A919QA28-F1
#
_cell.length_a   1.000
_cell.length_b   1.000
_cell.length_c   1.000
_cell.angle_alpha   90.00
_cell.angle_beta   90.00
_cell.angle_gamma   90.00
#
_symmetry.space_group_name_H-M   'P 1'
#
loop_
_entity.id
_entity.type
_entity.pdbx_description
1 polymer ?
#
loop_
_entity_poly.entity_id
_entity_poly.type
_entity_poly.pdbx_seq_one_letter_code
_entity_poly.pdbx_strand_id
1 'polypeptide(L)'
;MGMSVVIEDLPPLMWHAELGRSLPDMWTGTRQRGVQLHDLREAVVVWANRYGQRGWLRQLEPQVTPEMEDAALRTVARLDGTPFPSTARLAGRWLRGRLPSRRAKELALESAYCAEVVAVTYEAMGLLTNRKQPNWYDPGRFWSGDDLDLATGYHLGGEISVRIPKD
;
A
#
# COMPACT_ATOMS: atom_id res chain seq x y z
N MET A 1 -4.20 -3.32 0.62
CA MET A 1 -3.32 -2.98 -0.53
C MET A 1 -1.92 -2.89 -0.01
N GLY A 2 -0.93 -3.10 -0.87
CA GLY A 2 0.40 -2.58 -0.64
C GLY A 2 1.14 -2.39 -1.95
N MET A 3 2.30 -1.77 -1.89
CA MET A 3 3.24 -1.67 -2.99
C MET A 3 4.27 -2.79 -2.85
N SER A 4 4.48 -3.56 -3.92
CA SER A 4 5.66 -4.42 -3.98
C SER A 4 6.88 -3.57 -4.31
N VAL A 5 7.92 -3.67 -3.48
CA VAL A 5 9.23 -3.03 -3.69
C VAL A 5 10.22 -4.15 -4.01
N VAL A 6 10.66 -4.20 -5.27
CA VAL A 6 11.56 -5.24 -5.80
C VAL A 6 12.71 -4.52 -6.49
N ILE A 7 13.77 -4.24 -5.75
CA ILE A 7 14.90 -3.42 -6.17
C ILE A 7 16.16 -4.27 -6.10
N GLU A 8 16.89 -4.33 -7.22
CA GLU A 8 18.18 -5.02 -7.36
C GLU A 8 18.21 -6.42 -6.69
N ASP A 9 19.08 -6.61 -5.70
CA ASP A 9 19.32 -7.86 -4.98
C ASP A 9 18.56 -7.95 -3.65
N LEU A 10 17.75 -6.94 -3.32
CA LEU A 10 16.87 -7.01 -2.16
C LEU A 10 15.83 -8.12 -2.37
N PRO A 11 15.42 -8.82 -1.29
CA PRO A 11 14.27 -9.70 -1.38
C PRO A 11 13.04 -8.90 -1.85
N PRO A 12 12.03 -9.53 -2.47
CA PRO A 12 10.78 -8.86 -2.77
C PRO A 12 10.07 -8.45 -1.47
N LEU A 13 9.76 -7.17 -1.34
CA LEU A 13 9.22 -6.59 -0.12
C LEU A 13 7.81 -6.04 -0.37
N MET A 14 6.99 -6.05 0.67
CA MET A 14 5.64 -5.48 0.70
C MET A 14 5.65 -4.23 1.58
N TRP A 15 5.50 -3.07 0.94
CA TRP A 15 5.33 -1.78 1.59
C TRP A 15 3.85 -1.48 1.79
N HIS A 16 3.41 -1.45 3.05
CA HIS A 16 2.01 -1.30 3.42
C HIS A 16 1.89 -0.89 4.89
N ALA A 17 0.66 -0.68 5.36
CA ALA A 17 0.42 -0.44 6.78
C ALA A 17 -0.20 -1.66 7.45
N GLU A 18 0.34 -2.04 8.61
CA GLU A 18 -0.23 -3.10 9.44
C GLU A 18 -0.89 -2.51 10.70
N LEU A 19 -2.15 -2.87 10.96
CA LEU A 19 -2.81 -2.59 12.25
C LEU A 19 -2.39 -3.59 13.36
N GLY A 20 -1.90 -4.75 12.95
CA GLY A 20 -1.39 -5.84 13.79
C GLY A 20 0.11 -5.73 14.09
N ARG A 21 0.71 -6.85 14.50
CA ARG A 21 2.14 -7.02 14.74
C ARG A 21 2.60 -8.42 14.29
N SER A 22 2.08 -8.85 13.15
CA SER A 22 2.10 -10.27 12.76
C SER A 22 3.45 -10.69 12.21
N LEU A 23 4.07 -9.81 11.42
CA LEU A 23 5.35 -10.04 10.76
C LEU A 23 6.42 -9.09 11.31
N PRO A 24 7.71 -9.45 11.23
CA PRO A 24 8.79 -8.51 11.50
C PRO A 24 8.85 -7.46 10.38
N ASP A 25 9.01 -6.21 10.76
CA ASP A 25 9.40 -5.16 9.83
C ASP A 25 10.85 -5.39 9.40
N MET A 26 11.06 -5.51 8.09
CA MET A 26 12.34 -5.75 7.45
C MET A 26 13.24 -4.51 7.47
N TRP A 27 12.68 -3.32 7.70
CA TRP A 27 13.44 -2.08 7.82
C TRP A 27 14.11 -1.95 9.20
N THR A 28 13.36 -2.16 10.27
CA THR A 28 13.86 -2.04 11.66
C THR A 28 14.31 -3.36 12.28
N GLY A 29 13.90 -4.50 11.73
CA GLY A 29 14.09 -5.83 12.33
C GLY A 29 13.20 -6.10 13.54
N THR A 30 12.21 -5.24 13.83
CA THR A 30 11.33 -5.35 15.01
C THR A 30 9.89 -5.62 14.60
N ARG A 31 9.05 -6.10 15.54
CA ARG A 31 7.61 -6.18 15.32
C ARG A 31 6.94 -4.90 15.82
N GLN A 32 6.41 -4.10 14.91
CA GLN A 32 5.77 -2.84 15.24
C GLN A 32 4.38 -2.71 14.58
N ARG A 33 3.72 -1.57 14.78
CA ARG A 33 2.47 -1.18 14.12
C ARG A 33 2.75 0.00 13.22
N GLY A 34 1.86 0.27 12.27
CA GLY A 34 1.97 1.41 11.37
C GLY A 34 2.51 1.00 10.02
N VAL A 35 3.07 1.96 9.28
CA VAL A 35 3.66 1.71 7.95
C VAL A 35 4.94 0.91 8.10
N GLN A 36 5.06 -0.19 7.37
CA GLN A 36 6.12 -1.18 7.54
C GLN A 36 6.47 -1.85 6.22
N LEU A 37 7.68 -2.39 6.17
CA LEU A 37 8.16 -3.19 5.07
C LEU A 37 8.20 -4.67 5.49
N HIS A 38 7.43 -5.55 4.86
CA HIS A 38 7.48 -6.99 5.15
C HIS A 38 8.08 -7.79 4.00
N ASP A 39 8.52 -9.01 4.26
CA ASP A 39 8.72 -9.99 3.19
C ASP A 39 7.42 -10.15 2.40
N LEU A 40 7.49 -10.01 1.08
CA LEU A 40 6.32 -10.03 0.21
C LEU A 40 5.58 -11.37 0.27
N ARG A 41 6.33 -12.48 0.27
CA ARG A 41 5.74 -13.81 0.28
C ARG A 41 5.04 -14.06 1.61
N GLU A 42 5.69 -13.77 2.72
CA GLU A 42 5.09 -13.94 4.06
C GLU A 42 3.82 -13.08 4.21
N ALA A 43 3.87 -11.82 3.78
CA ALA A 43 2.71 -10.92 3.83
C ALA A 43 1.52 -11.50 3.05
N VAL A 44 1.75 -11.92 1.80
CA VAL A 44 0.72 -12.48 0.93
C VAL A 44 0.16 -13.80 1.46
N VAL A 45 1.01 -14.67 2.01
CA VAL A 45 0.58 -15.94 2.63
C VAL A 45 -0.29 -15.67 3.86
N VAL A 46 0.09 -14.72 4.72
CA VAL A 46 -0.73 -14.32 5.88
C VAL A 46 -2.07 -13.78 5.40
N TRP A 47 -2.11 -12.91 4.39
CA TRP A 47 -3.37 -12.38 3.86
C TRP A 47 -4.30 -13.47 3.34
N ALA A 48 -3.77 -14.42 2.59
CA ALA A 48 -4.57 -15.50 2.05
C ALA A 48 -5.02 -16.50 3.12
N ASN A 49 -4.10 -17.01 3.93
CA ASN A 49 -4.40 -18.12 4.84
C ASN A 49 -5.13 -17.64 6.11
N ARG A 50 -4.77 -16.47 6.64
CA ARG A 50 -5.38 -15.95 7.88
C ARG A 50 -6.64 -15.14 7.62
N TYR A 51 -6.64 -14.33 6.58
CA TYR A 51 -7.74 -13.41 6.29
C TYR A 51 -8.63 -13.85 5.12
N GLY A 52 -8.30 -14.96 4.44
CA GLY A 52 -9.08 -15.48 3.32
C GLY A 52 -9.05 -14.59 2.08
N GLN A 53 -8.07 -13.68 1.99
CA GLN A 53 -8.01 -12.72 0.90
C GLN A 53 -7.44 -13.35 -0.36
N ARG A 54 -7.95 -12.91 -1.51
CA ARG A 54 -7.36 -13.20 -2.82
C ARG A 54 -6.47 -12.02 -3.23
N GLY A 55 -5.28 -12.32 -3.72
CA GLY A 55 -4.32 -11.31 -4.15
C GLY A 55 -4.32 -11.13 -5.67
N TRP A 56 -4.17 -9.89 -6.10
CA TRP A 56 -3.86 -9.51 -7.48
C TRP A 56 -2.70 -8.54 -7.48
N LEU A 57 -1.81 -8.67 -8.47
CA LEU A 57 -0.67 -7.79 -8.71
C LEU A 57 -0.96 -6.97 -9.98
N ARG A 58 -0.61 -5.68 -9.96
CA ARG A 58 -0.57 -4.84 -11.15
C ARG A 58 0.83 -4.25 -11.27
N GLN A 59 1.52 -4.55 -12.36
CA GLN A 59 2.88 -4.07 -12.61
C GLN A 59 2.83 -2.60 -13.03
N LEU A 60 3.71 -1.77 -12.45
CA LEU A 60 3.92 -0.42 -12.93
C LEU A 60 4.81 -0.47 -14.18
N GLU A 61 4.34 0.14 -15.27
CA GLU A 61 4.99 0.14 -16.57
C GLU A 61 5.09 1.57 -17.15
N PRO A 62 6.22 1.94 -17.78
CA PRO A 62 7.46 1.18 -17.93
C PRO A 62 8.19 0.99 -16.58
N GLN A 63 9.30 0.25 -16.61
CA GLN A 63 10.14 0.09 -15.43
C GLN A 63 10.56 1.46 -14.89
N VAL A 64 10.51 1.60 -13.57
CA VAL A 64 10.88 2.82 -12.86
C VAL A 64 12.38 3.11 -13.00
N THR A 65 12.75 4.39 -12.90
CA THR A 65 14.17 4.78 -12.95
C THR A 65 14.85 4.59 -11.58
N PRO A 66 16.18 4.50 -11.53
CA PRO A 66 16.92 4.43 -10.25
C PRO A 66 16.59 5.59 -9.30
N GLU A 67 16.33 6.80 -9.82
CA GLU A 67 15.95 7.96 -8.99
C GLU A 67 14.58 7.77 -8.33
N MET A 68 13.65 7.07 -9.01
CA MET A 68 12.35 6.71 -8.44
C MET A 68 12.47 5.63 -7.38
N GLU A 69 13.34 4.63 -7.60
CA GLU A 69 13.66 3.61 -6.59
C GLU A 69 14.27 4.25 -5.33
N ASP A 70 15.23 5.16 -5.50
CA ASP A 70 15.81 5.99 -4.44
C ASP A 70 14.74 6.78 -3.68
N ALA A 71 13.81 7.40 -4.40
CA ALA A 71 12.73 8.17 -3.80
C ALA A 71 11.76 7.28 -2.99
N ALA A 72 11.48 6.07 -3.47
CA ALA A 72 10.69 5.08 -2.75
C ALA A 72 11.40 4.65 -1.46
N LEU A 73 12.69 4.29 -1.52
CA LEU A 73 13.47 3.89 -0.34
C LEU A 73 13.61 5.03 0.69
N ARG A 74 13.82 6.27 0.25
CA ARG A 74 13.79 7.45 1.15
C ARG A 74 12.41 7.65 1.79
N THR A 75 11.34 7.31 1.08
CA THR A 75 9.98 7.39 1.60
C THR A 75 9.73 6.30 2.65
N VAL A 76 10.19 5.07 2.40
CA VAL A 76 10.21 3.99 3.41
C VAL A 76 10.95 4.46 4.65
N ALA A 77 12.20 4.91 4.51
CA ALA A 77 13.02 5.36 5.63
C ALA A 77 12.36 6.47 6.47
N ARG A 78 11.56 7.33 5.84
CA ARG A 78 10.86 8.44 6.49
C ARG A 78 9.57 8.04 7.19
N LEU A 79 8.83 7.09 6.61
CA LEU A 79 7.47 6.74 7.05
C LEU A 79 7.41 5.44 7.84
N ASP A 80 8.46 4.64 7.82
CA ASP A 80 8.52 3.40 8.58
C ASP A 80 8.24 3.64 10.07
N GLY A 81 7.39 2.78 10.65
CA GLY A 81 6.92 2.86 12.02
C GLY A 81 5.99 4.04 12.33
N THR A 82 5.71 4.93 11.36
CA THR A 82 4.80 6.05 11.62
C THR A 82 3.39 5.53 11.93
N PRO A 83 2.78 6.00 13.02
CA PRO A 83 1.46 5.53 13.42
C PRO A 83 0.41 6.07 12.46
N PHE A 84 -0.68 5.32 12.34
CA PHE A 84 -1.90 5.76 11.68
C PHE A 84 -2.24 7.20 12.12
N PRO A 85 -2.41 8.18 11.20
CA PRO A 85 -2.82 9.52 11.58
C PRO A 85 -4.13 9.40 12.33
N SER A 86 -4.15 9.90 13.57
CA SER A 86 -5.28 9.66 14.48
C SER A 86 -6.59 9.94 13.75
N THR A 87 -7.52 8.99 13.90
CA THR A 87 -8.84 8.91 13.25
C THR A 87 -9.62 10.24 13.20
N ALA A 88 -9.25 11.25 13.99
CA ALA A 88 -9.78 12.60 13.97
C ALA A 88 -9.73 13.29 12.58
N ARG A 89 -8.66 13.11 11.78
CA ARG A 89 -8.61 13.70 10.42
C ARG A 89 -9.47 12.95 9.40
N LEU A 90 -9.61 11.64 9.56
CA LEU A 90 -10.40 10.78 8.67
C LEU A 90 -11.90 10.79 9.02
N ALA A 91 -12.27 10.96 10.29
CA ALA A 91 -13.65 11.02 10.76
C ALA A 91 -14.45 12.21 10.21
N GLY A 92 -13.77 13.34 9.93
CA GLY A 92 -14.42 14.52 9.35
C GLY A 92 -14.99 14.29 7.95
N ARG A 93 -14.52 13.28 7.21
CA ARG A 93 -14.95 13.01 5.82
C ARG A 93 -16.09 11.98 5.70
N TRP A 94 -16.36 11.19 6.74
CA TRP A 94 -17.32 10.07 6.72
C TRP A 94 -18.60 10.31 7.54
N LEU A 95 -18.90 11.56 7.91
CA LEU A 95 -20.14 11.91 8.60
C LEU A 95 -21.34 12.00 7.62
N ARG A 96 -21.60 10.94 6.85
CA ARG A 96 -22.85 10.77 6.09
C ARG A 96 -23.30 9.30 6.12
N GLY A 97 -24.03 8.97 7.19
CA GLY A 97 -25.14 8.02 7.19
C GLY A 97 -24.89 6.60 6.70
N ARG A 98 -24.31 5.76 7.56
CA ARG A 98 -24.54 4.29 7.72
C ARG A 98 -23.48 3.80 8.71
N LEU A 99 -23.86 3.34 9.90
CA LEU A 99 -22.91 2.87 10.91
C LEU A 99 -22.43 1.46 10.52
N PRO A 100 -21.18 1.27 10.03
CA PRO A 100 -20.62 -0.04 9.79
C PRO A 100 -20.30 -0.70 11.14
N SER A 101 -20.23 -2.03 11.18
CA SER A 101 -19.68 -2.73 12.36
C SER A 101 -18.26 -2.23 12.66
N ARG A 102 -17.82 -2.28 13.93
CA ARG A 102 -16.46 -1.82 14.32
C ARG A 102 -15.37 -2.45 13.44
N ARG A 103 -15.51 -3.74 13.12
CA ARG A 103 -14.59 -4.48 12.24
C ARG A 103 -14.60 -3.98 10.80
N ALA A 104 -15.77 -3.68 10.24
CA ALA A 104 -15.87 -3.12 8.89
C ALA A 104 -15.25 -1.71 8.82
N LYS A 105 -15.39 -0.92 9.89
CA LYS A 105 -14.76 0.40 10.01
C LYS A 105 -13.23 0.29 10.08
N GLU A 106 -12.70 -0.67 10.82
CA GLU A 106 -11.26 -0.92 10.95
C GLU A 106 -10.62 -1.32 9.61
N LEU A 107 -11.22 -2.26 8.88
CA LEU A 107 -10.77 -2.68 7.55
C LEU A 107 -10.83 -1.54 6.51
N ALA A 108 -11.86 -0.69 6.57
CA ALA A 108 -11.98 0.46 5.67
C ALA A 108 -10.90 1.52 5.96
N LEU A 109 -10.58 1.76 7.24
CA LEU A 109 -9.50 2.65 7.65
C LEU A 109 -8.14 2.11 7.22
N GLU A 110 -7.88 0.82 7.43
CA GLU A 110 -6.67 0.13 6.99
C GLU A 110 -6.49 0.26 5.48
N SER A 111 -7.54 -0.02 4.71
CA SER A 111 -7.51 0.06 3.25
C SER A 111 -7.22 1.48 2.76
N ALA A 112 -7.89 2.50 3.32
CA ALA A 112 -7.66 3.90 2.99
C ALA A 112 -6.23 4.36 3.29
N TYR A 113 -5.64 3.85 4.38
CA TYR A 113 -4.29 4.21 4.76
C TYR A 113 -3.23 3.47 3.95
N CYS A 114 -3.45 2.19 3.62
CA CYS A 114 -2.61 1.50 2.64
C CYS A 114 -2.58 2.26 1.30
N ALA A 115 -3.73 2.75 0.84
CA ALA A 115 -3.79 3.57 -0.37
C ALA A 115 -3.03 4.90 -0.21
N GLU A 116 -3.10 5.52 0.96
CA GLU A 116 -2.32 6.73 1.28
C GLU A 116 -0.81 6.50 1.25
N VAL A 117 -0.34 5.40 1.84
CA VAL A 117 1.07 5.03 1.83
C VAL A 117 1.58 4.85 0.40
N VAL A 118 0.81 4.14 -0.45
CA VAL A 118 1.16 3.94 -1.86
C VAL A 118 1.14 5.27 -2.62
N ALA A 119 0.10 6.10 -2.43
CA ALA A 119 -0.03 7.40 -3.08
C ALA A 119 1.11 8.35 -2.70
N VAL A 120 1.45 8.47 -1.41
CA VAL A 120 2.58 9.31 -0.95
C VAL A 120 3.91 8.80 -1.54
N THR A 121 4.06 7.49 -1.69
CA THR A 121 5.24 6.90 -2.32
C THR A 121 5.30 7.25 -3.81
N TYR A 122 4.20 7.12 -4.56
CA TYR A 122 4.12 7.55 -5.96
C TYR A 122 4.31 9.06 -6.14
N GLU A 123 3.80 9.91 -5.24
CA GLU A 123 4.08 11.34 -5.24
C GLU A 123 5.58 11.62 -5.07
N ALA A 124 6.24 10.91 -4.15
CA ALA A 124 7.69 11.06 -3.94
C ALA A 124 8.51 10.61 -5.14
N MET A 125 8.06 9.57 -5.85
CA MET A 125 8.63 9.09 -7.11
C MET A 125 8.34 10.02 -8.29
N GLY A 126 7.53 11.06 -8.12
CA GLY A 126 7.12 11.96 -9.20
C GLY A 126 6.08 11.36 -10.15
N LEU A 127 5.49 10.22 -9.80
CA LEU A 127 4.46 9.52 -10.58
C LEU A 127 3.08 10.13 -10.39
N LEU A 128 2.83 10.84 -9.29
CA LEU A 128 1.59 11.61 -9.07
C LEU A 128 1.92 13.10 -9.09
N THR A 129 1.52 13.78 -10.15
CA THR A 129 1.92 15.17 -10.42
C THR A 129 0.90 16.21 -9.93
N ASN A 130 -0.34 15.80 -9.62
CA ASN A 130 -1.43 16.72 -9.27
C ASN A 130 -1.93 16.54 -7.83
N ARG A 131 -1.24 17.20 -6.89
CA ARG A 131 -1.52 17.25 -5.43
C ARG A 131 -2.93 17.73 -5.03
N LYS A 132 -3.77 18.16 -5.98
CA LYS A 132 -5.05 18.83 -5.70
C LYS A 132 -6.27 17.90 -5.69
N GLN A 133 -6.18 16.61 -6.04
CA GLN A 133 -7.36 15.75 -6.04
C GLN A 133 -7.50 14.96 -4.72
N PRO A 134 -8.56 15.19 -3.91
CA PRO A 134 -8.75 14.50 -2.63
C PRO A 134 -9.05 12.99 -2.73
N ASN A 135 -9.24 12.48 -3.95
CA ASN A 135 -9.71 11.13 -4.27
C ASN A 135 -8.57 10.15 -4.65
N TRP A 136 -7.30 10.59 -4.72
CA TRP A 136 -6.16 9.69 -4.99
C TRP A 136 -5.94 8.63 -3.91
N TYR A 137 -6.38 8.96 -2.70
CA TYR A 137 -6.31 8.11 -1.51
C TYR A 137 -7.46 7.10 -1.45
N ASP A 138 -8.32 7.05 -2.48
CA ASP A 138 -9.34 6.02 -2.61
C ASP A 138 -8.65 4.71 -3.01
N PRO A 139 -8.73 3.67 -2.17
CA PRO A 139 -8.14 2.39 -2.49
C PRO A 139 -8.62 1.90 -3.86
N GLY A 140 -9.90 2.14 -4.18
CA GLY A 140 -10.58 1.79 -5.44
C GLY A 140 -9.71 2.00 -6.67
N ARG A 141 -9.08 3.17 -6.81
CA ARG A 141 -8.34 3.53 -8.03
C ARG A 141 -7.15 2.64 -8.37
N PHE A 142 -6.56 1.98 -7.37
CA PHE A 142 -5.45 1.08 -7.62
C PHE A 142 -5.90 -0.27 -8.20
N TRP A 143 -7.18 -0.63 -8.05
CA TRP A 143 -7.71 -1.95 -8.41
C TRP A 143 -8.99 -1.96 -9.29
N SER A 144 -9.83 -0.92 -9.30
CA SER A 144 -11.15 -0.96 -9.98
C SER A 144 -11.11 -0.75 -11.50
N GLY A 145 -9.94 -0.72 -12.14
CA GLY A 145 -9.84 -0.33 -13.55
C GLY A 145 -10.13 1.16 -13.78
N ASP A 146 -10.26 1.96 -12.72
CA ASP A 146 -10.17 3.41 -12.81
C ASP A 146 -8.72 3.77 -13.10
N ASP A 147 -8.45 4.46 -14.22
CA ASP A 147 -7.10 4.92 -14.54
C ASP A 147 -6.64 5.91 -13.46
N LEU A 148 -5.67 5.47 -12.66
CA LEU A 148 -4.85 6.35 -11.84
C LEU A 148 -4.05 7.22 -12.83
N ASP A 149 -4.28 8.53 -12.82
CA ASP A 149 -3.59 9.46 -13.71
C ASP A 149 -2.14 9.63 -13.24
N LEU A 150 -1.28 8.71 -13.69
CA LEU A 150 0.14 8.73 -13.42
C LEU A 150 0.85 9.68 -14.39
N ALA A 151 2.05 10.11 -14.02
CA ALA A 151 2.90 10.95 -14.87
C ALA A 151 3.02 10.37 -16.27
N THR A 152 3.04 11.26 -17.28
CA THR A 152 3.01 10.90 -18.70
C THR A 152 3.96 9.74 -19.02
N GLY A 153 3.40 8.65 -19.53
CA GLY A 153 4.13 7.45 -19.93
C GLY A 153 4.04 6.30 -18.93
N TYR A 154 3.62 6.53 -17.69
CA TYR A 154 3.42 5.47 -16.69
C TYR A 154 1.97 5.01 -16.57
N HIS A 155 1.77 3.73 -16.33
CA HIS A 155 0.46 3.13 -16.09
C HIS A 155 0.58 1.85 -15.25
N LEU A 156 -0.54 1.44 -14.64
CA LEU A 156 -0.63 0.13 -14.00
C LEU A 156 -1.16 -0.88 -15.02
N GLY A 157 -0.40 -1.94 -15.27
CA GLY A 157 -0.78 -3.04 -16.13
C GLY A 157 -2.04 -3.79 -15.67
N GLY A 158 -2.39 -4.84 -16.42
CA GLY A 158 -3.53 -5.69 -16.10
C GLY A 158 -3.41 -6.41 -14.76
N GLU A 159 -4.53 -6.90 -14.24
CA GLU A 159 -4.55 -7.67 -13.00
C GLU A 159 -3.98 -9.08 -13.20
N ILE A 160 -2.92 -9.39 -12.46
CA ILE A 160 -2.30 -10.71 -12.43
C ILE A 160 -2.71 -11.40 -11.13
N SER A 161 -3.53 -12.44 -11.23
CA SER A 161 -3.96 -13.19 -10.05
C SER A 161 -2.78 -13.88 -9.35
N VAL A 162 -2.64 -13.66 -8.04
CA VAL A 162 -1.60 -14.29 -7.22
C VAL A 162 -2.08 -15.68 -6.77
N ARG A 163 -1.24 -16.69 -6.97
CA ARG A 163 -1.49 -18.06 -6.49
C ARG A 163 -0.67 -18.32 -5.24
N ILE A 164 -1.34 -18.86 -4.22
CA ILE A 164 -0.69 -19.24 -2.96
C ILE A 164 -0.14 -20.65 -3.12
N PRO A 165 1.15 -20.89 -2.79
CA PRO A 165 1.70 -22.23 -2.80
C PRO A 165 0.91 -23.13 -1.85
N LYS A 166 0.74 -24.40 -2.24
CA LYS A 166 0.27 -25.43 -1.32
C LYS A 166 1.43 -25.81 -0.41
N ASP A 167 1.14 -26.00 0.88
CA ASP A 167 2.09 -26.54 1.85
C ASP A 167 2.59 -27.93 1.44
#